data_AF-A0A444XBR3-F1
#
_entry.id   AF-A0A444XBR3-F1
#
_cell.length_a   1.000
_cell.length_b   1.000
_cell.length_c   1.000
_cell.angle_alpha   90.00
_cell.angle_beta   90.00
_cell.angle_gamma   90.00
#
_symmetry.space_group_name_H-M   'P 1'
#
loop_
_entity.id
_entity.type
_entity.pdbx_description
1 polymer ?
#
loop_
_entity_poly.entity_id
_entity_poly.type
_entity_poly.pdbx_seq_one_letter_code
_entity_poly.pdbx_strand_id
1 'polypeptide(L)'
;MQKITTPSSKTHHHYHHHNDNVDAAKCKYLVWTPVNGLGNRMISIAAAFLFAVLTDRVLLVRFEADMHGLFCEPFHGSTWILPMNSPFWNHENVETYQSIVLAKVDKARNLTLDQLLLPSVLFINLQHTKEDPEMFFHCDHNQEALKKVNVLIVQSDQYFVPSLFMTPSFSHDMNKMFPEKDAVFHHVGRYLFHPSNEAWGQISKFYDTYLAKADERIGLQIRVFRPTFTPQQAVMDLLLSCATSNKILPEVDTQNPAGTTASKVGRNNHTLKAVVVASLYPEYGENLRSMYLKGPTITGEVIRVYQPSHEEKQKFKDNVHNIKALVDMYLLSLCDVLVTSSLSTFGYVAQGFGGLKPWLLYGLVSNETHFPPCLRDLSPEPCYHFPPQHQCNGNSKEHFAASFPHMFECKDYYRGVKLGDGVVH
;
A
#
# COMPACT_ATOMS: atom_id res chain seq x y z
N MET A 1 -6.35 -10.36 28.91
CA MET A 1 -6.25 -11.53 28.02
C MET A 1 -7.15 -12.65 28.54
N GLN A 2 -8.35 -12.81 27.98
CA GLN A 2 -9.05 -14.09 28.13
C GLN A 2 -8.26 -15.15 27.36
N LYS A 3 -7.99 -16.29 28.01
CA LYS A 3 -7.29 -17.42 27.39
C LYS A 3 -8.02 -17.83 26.12
N ILE A 4 -7.33 -17.74 24.98
CA ILE A 4 -7.74 -18.43 23.74
C ILE A 4 -7.68 -19.93 24.07
N THR A 5 -8.83 -20.51 24.38
CA THR A 5 -8.97 -21.94 24.68
C THR A 5 -9.59 -22.60 23.46
N THR A 6 -8.81 -23.46 22.80
CA THR A 6 -9.33 -24.44 21.85
C THR A 6 -9.94 -25.61 22.63
N PRO A 7 -11.04 -26.24 22.16
CA PRO A 7 -11.58 -27.42 22.82
C PRO A 7 -10.66 -28.61 22.55
N SER A 8 -10.05 -29.18 23.61
CA SER A 8 -9.28 -30.42 23.48
C SER A 8 -10.23 -31.63 23.41
N SER A 9 -9.76 -32.64 22.68
CA SER A 9 -10.40 -33.93 22.49
C SER A 9 -10.75 -34.64 23.80
N LYS A 10 -11.95 -35.22 23.80
CA LYS A 10 -12.58 -36.14 24.76
C LYS A 10 -11.62 -36.94 25.64
N THR A 11 -11.79 -36.83 26.96
CA THR A 11 -11.64 -37.93 27.92
C THR A 11 -12.73 -37.77 28.99
N HIS A 12 -13.44 -38.87 29.27
CA HIS A 12 -14.58 -38.94 30.18
C HIS A 12 -14.17 -38.65 31.63
N HIS A 13 -14.90 -37.78 32.33
CA HIS A 13 -15.42 -38.02 33.68
C HIS A 13 -16.55 -37.04 34.03
N HIS A 14 -17.64 -37.58 34.55
CA HIS A 14 -18.81 -36.87 35.04
C HIS A 14 -18.47 -36.00 36.26
N TYR A 15 -18.79 -34.70 36.21
CA TYR A 15 -19.19 -33.92 37.38
C TYR A 15 -20.19 -32.82 36.97
N HIS A 16 -21.18 -32.61 37.83
CA HIS A 16 -22.36 -31.76 37.68
C HIS A 16 -22.06 -30.35 37.15
N HIS A 17 -22.75 -29.95 36.08
CA HIS A 17 -22.78 -28.55 35.61
C HIS A 17 -24.01 -27.83 36.17
N HIS A 18 -23.74 -26.88 37.06
CA HIS A 18 -24.62 -25.73 37.25
C HIS A 18 -24.59 -24.86 35.99
N ASN A 19 -25.73 -24.25 35.74
CA ASN A 19 -26.17 -23.59 34.53
C ASN A 19 -25.53 -22.20 34.36
N ASP A 20 -24.42 -22.11 33.62
CA ASP A 20 -23.88 -20.86 33.07
C ASP A 20 -23.79 -20.98 31.54
N ASN A 21 -24.94 -21.18 30.88
CA ASN A 21 -25.03 -21.22 29.43
C ASN A 21 -25.89 -20.07 28.94
N VAL A 22 -25.34 -18.86 29.07
CA VAL A 22 -25.69 -17.73 28.20
C VAL A 22 -24.52 -17.61 27.23
N ASP A 23 -24.79 -17.90 25.96
CA ASP A 23 -23.88 -17.87 24.81
C ASP A 23 -22.73 -16.87 24.96
N ALA A 24 -21.55 -17.36 25.37
CA ALA A 24 -20.31 -16.66 25.08
C ALA A 24 -20.09 -16.73 23.57
N ALA A 25 -20.59 -15.74 22.84
CA ALA A 25 -20.35 -15.59 21.41
C ALA A 25 -18.84 -15.79 21.16
N LYS A 26 -18.50 -16.89 20.50
CA LYS A 26 -17.09 -17.22 20.23
C LYS A 26 -16.50 -16.11 19.36
N CYS A 27 -15.47 -15.42 19.86
CA CYS A 27 -14.78 -14.37 19.11
C CYS A 27 -14.28 -14.91 17.77
N LYS A 28 -14.43 -14.09 16.72
CA LYS A 28 -13.89 -14.36 15.39
C LYS A 28 -12.61 -13.56 15.17
N TYR A 29 -11.66 -14.16 14.47
CA TYR A 29 -10.34 -13.56 14.25
C TYR A 29 -10.01 -13.52 12.76
N LEU A 30 -9.30 -12.47 12.37
CA LEU A 30 -8.58 -12.37 11.10
C LEU A 30 -7.10 -12.24 11.42
N VAL A 31 -6.31 -13.23 11.03
CA VAL A 31 -4.86 -13.27 11.21
C VAL A 31 -4.20 -12.88 9.91
N TRP A 32 -3.58 -11.72 9.83
CA TRP A 32 -2.78 -11.31 8.68
C TRP A 32 -1.36 -11.88 8.78
N THR A 33 -0.84 -12.41 7.66
CA THR A 33 0.54 -12.94 7.56
C THR A 33 1.38 -12.17 6.54
N PRO A 34 2.68 -11.94 6.85
CA PRO A 34 3.53 -11.08 6.04
C PRO A 34 3.96 -11.76 4.75
N VAL A 35 4.04 -10.95 3.69
CA VAL A 35 4.65 -11.33 2.42
C VAL A 35 5.15 -10.08 1.70
N ASN A 36 6.18 -10.25 0.86
CA ASN A 36 6.81 -9.19 0.09
C ASN A 36 7.33 -8.00 0.94
N GLY A 37 7.58 -6.86 0.29
CA GLY A 37 8.22 -5.68 0.91
C GLY A 37 7.27 -4.84 1.78
N LEU A 38 7.85 -3.91 2.54
CA LEU A 38 7.12 -3.10 3.53
C LEU A 38 5.90 -2.36 2.96
N GLY A 39 6.01 -1.75 1.77
CA GLY A 39 4.88 -1.09 1.11
C GLY A 39 3.68 -2.02 0.86
N ASN A 40 3.94 -3.24 0.35
CA ASN A 40 2.90 -4.26 0.14
C ASN A 40 2.26 -4.68 1.46
N ARG A 41 3.07 -4.81 2.52
CA ARG A 41 2.57 -5.19 3.84
C ARG A 41 1.66 -4.13 4.44
N MET A 42 2.02 -2.85 4.33
CA MET A 42 1.23 -1.75 4.89
C MET A 42 -0.13 -1.61 4.18
N ILE A 43 -0.16 -1.64 2.85
CA ILE A 43 -1.42 -1.56 2.10
C ILE A 43 -2.30 -2.79 2.34
N SER A 44 -1.72 -3.99 2.47
CA SER A 44 -2.51 -5.20 2.69
C SER A 44 -2.98 -5.37 4.14
N ILE A 45 -2.24 -4.86 5.14
CA ILE A 45 -2.72 -4.74 6.52
C ILE A 45 -3.92 -3.79 6.59
N ALA A 46 -3.87 -2.64 5.91
CA ALA A 46 -4.99 -1.71 5.87
C ALA A 46 -6.24 -2.34 5.22
N ALA A 47 -6.07 -3.07 4.11
CA ALA A 47 -7.16 -3.80 3.48
C ALA A 47 -7.71 -4.91 4.38
N ALA A 48 -6.85 -5.65 5.08
CA ALA A 48 -7.25 -6.68 6.03
C ALA A 48 -7.97 -6.10 7.25
N PHE A 49 -7.58 -4.91 7.74
CA PHE A 49 -8.29 -4.23 8.81
C PHE A 49 -9.73 -3.90 8.42
N LEU A 50 -9.95 -3.33 7.24
CA LEU A 50 -11.31 -3.06 6.75
C LEU A 50 -12.12 -4.35 6.58
N PHE A 51 -11.50 -5.41 6.06
CA PHE A 51 -12.14 -6.71 5.96
C PHE A 51 -12.52 -7.28 7.34
N ALA A 52 -11.66 -7.10 8.35
CA ALA A 52 -11.95 -7.49 9.72
C ALA A 52 -13.15 -6.73 10.31
N VAL A 53 -13.20 -5.41 10.08
CA VAL A 53 -14.33 -4.56 10.49
C VAL A 53 -15.64 -5.02 9.84
N LEU A 54 -15.65 -5.23 8.52
CA LEU A 54 -16.83 -5.66 7.75
C LEU A 54 -17.32 -7.08 8.08
N THR A 55 -16.52 -7.87 8.79
CA THR A 55 -16.84 -9.26 9.13
C THR A 55 -16.88 -9.53 10.63
N ASP A 56 -16.92 -8.46 11.45
CA ASP A 56 -16.96 -8.50 12.91
C ASP A 56 -15.83 -9.34 13.52
N ARG A 57 -14.60 -9.14 13.05
CA ARG A 57 -13.40 -9.88 13.48
C ARG A 57 -12.40 -9.01 14.20
N VAL A 58 -11.72 -9.62 15.17
CA VAL A 58 -10.49 -9.05 15.74
C VAL A 58 -9.35 -9.26 14.75
N LEU A 59 -8.68 -8.18 14.35
CA LEU A 59 -7.46 -8.26 13.54
C LEU A 59 -6.26 -8.62 14.44
N LEU A 60 -5.53 -9.65 14.04
CA LEU A 60 -4.22 -10.00 14.58
C LEU A 60 -3.19 -10.01 13.45
N VAL A 61 -2.02 -9.42 13.68
CA VAL A 61 -0.99 -9.21 12.67
C VAL A 61 0.25 -9.98 13.06
N ARG A 62 0.69 -10.90 12.20
CA ARG A 62 1.92 -11.65 12.41
C ARG A 62 3.13 -10.77 12.05
N PHE A 63 3.69 -10.09 13.02
CA PHE A 63 4.97 -9.41 12.83
C PHE A 63 6.12 -10.39 12.98
N GLU A 64 6.89 -10.55 11.90
CA GLU A 64 8.20 -11.19 11.97
C GLU A 64 9.24 -10.18 12.49
N ALA A 65 10.47 -10.64 12.75
CA ALA A 65 11.53 -9.83 13.34
C ALA A 65 11.81 -8.53 12.57
N ASP A 66 11.54 -8.50 11.26
CA ASP A 66 11.74 -7.35 10.40
C ASP A 66 10.65 -6.26 10.55
N MET A 67 9.51 -6.56 11.18
CA MET A 67 8.41 -5.61 11.44
C MET A 67 8.36 -5.12 12.89
N HIS A 68 9.06 -5.80 13.80
CA HIS A 68 9.10 -5.41 15.21
C HIS A 68 9.64 -3.99 15.39
N GLY A 69 8.97 -3.19 16.23
CA GLY A 69 9.42 -1.83 16.52
C GLY A 69 9.27 -0.84 15.37
N LEU A 70 8.60 -1.18 14.26
CA LEU A 70 8.26 -0.21 13.22
C LEU A 70 7.12 0.71 13.64
N PHE A 71 6.08 0.14 14.26
CA PHE A 71 4.82 0.82 14.56
C PHE A 71 4.46 0.74 16.04
N CYS A 72 3.78 1.78 16.54
CA CYS A 72 3.09 1.77 17.82
C CYS A 72 1.84 0.88 17.78
N GLU A 73 1.25 0.61 18.96
CA GLU A 73 -0.04 -0.07 19.06
C GLU A 73 -1.18 0.86 18.59
N PRO A 74 -2.00 0.46 17.59
CA PRO A 74 -3.07 1.32 17.08
C PRO A 74 -4.36 1.23 17.92
N PHE A 75 -4.53 0.19 18.74
CA PHE A 75 -5.77 -0.09 19.47
C PHE A 75 -5.59 0.10 20.98
N HIS A 76 -6.27 1.12 21.53
CA HIS A 76 -6.13 1.49 22.94
C HIS A 76 -6.35 0.31 23.90
N GLY A 77 -5.40 0.10 24.82
CA GLY A 77 -5.49 -0.94 25.86
C GLY A 77 -5.33 -2.38 25.36
N SER A 78 -4.91 -2.60 24.11
CA SER A 78 -4.76 -3.94 23.52
C SER A 78 -3.54 -4.02 22.61
N THR A 79 -3.27 -5.23 22.10
CA THR A 79 -2.25 -5.45 21.07
C THR A 79 -2.87 -6.11 19.85
N TRP A 80 -2.50 -5.62 18.68
CA TRP A 80 -2.82 -6.28 17.41
C TRP A 80 -1.81 -7.37 17.03
N ILE A 81 -0.71 -7.53 17.77
CA ILE A 81 0.36 -8.46 17.41
C ILE A 81 -0.09 -9.90 17.73
N LEU A 82 0.03 -10.79 16.74
CA LEU A 82 -0.17 -12.23 16.95
C LEU A 82 0.95 -12.78 17.87
N PRO A 83 0.63 -13.44 18.99
CA PRO A 83 1.66 -14.06 19.84
C PRO A 83 2.43 -15.16 19.10
N MET A 84 3.75 -15.24 19.28
CA MET A 84 4.61 -16.27 18.65
C MET A 84 4.21 -17.71 19.01
N ASN A 85 3.68 -17.90 20.22
CA ASN A 85 3.17 -19.19 20.69
C ASN A 85 1.72 -19.48 20.27
N SER A 86 1.12 -18.63 19.43
CA SER A 86 -0.24 -18.82 18.93
C SER A 86 -0.31 -20.09 18.06
N PRO A 87 -1.38 -20.91 18.18
CA PRO A 87 -1.59 -22.06 17.30
C PRO A 87 -1.77 -21.65 15.83
N PHE A 88 -2.01 -20.37 15.55
CA PHE A 88 -2.20 -19.83 14.19
C PHE A 88 -0.92 -19.19 13.62
N TRP A 89 0.22 -19.30 14.31
CA TRP A 89 1.48 -18.76 13.83
C TRP A 89 1.97 -19.46 12.54
N ASN A 90 1.86 -20.79 12.51
CA ASN A 90 2.19 -21.64 11.36
C ASN A 90 0.91 -22.05 10.63
N HIS A 91 0.85 -21.80 9.31
CA HIS A 91 -0.34 -22.01 8.49
C HIS A 91 -0.14 -23.05 7.36
N GLU A 92 1.00 -23.75 7.33
CA GLU A 92 1.38 -24.68 6.26
C GLU A 92 0.39 -25.86 6.08
N ASN A 93 -0.25 -26.28 7.17
CA ASN A 93 -1.21 -27.41 7.17
C ASN A 93 -2.67 -26.95 7.26
N VAL A 94 -2.94 -25.65 7.09
CA VAL A 94 -4.31 -25.10 7.14
C VAL A 94 -4.94 -25.23 5.77
N GLU A 95 -6.17 -25.75 5.72
CA GLU A 95 -6.93 -25.85 4.48
C GLU A 95 -7.10 -24.47 3.83
N THR A 96 -6.93 -24.42 2.51
CA THR A 96 -6.99 -23.15 1.77
C THR A 96 -8.38 -22.91 1.19
N TYR A 97 -8.81 -21.66 1.21
CA TYR A 97 -10.02 -21.23 0.53
C TYR A 97 -9.98 -21.59 -0.97
N GLN A 98 -8.82 -21.41 -1.60
CA GLN A 98 -8.58 -21.74 -3.01
C GLN A 98 -8.81 -23.22 -3.30
N SER A 99 -8.28 -24.14 -2.46
CA SER A 99 -8.49 -25.58 -2.64
C SER A 99 -9.97 -25.96 -2.50
N ILE A 100 -10.70 -25.30 -1.59
CA ILE A 100 -12.15 -25.53 -1.44
C ILE A 100 -12.92 -25.02 -2.66
N VAL A 101 -12.58 -23.83 -3.17
CA VAL A 101 -13.22 -23.27 -4.37
C VAL A 101 -12.97 -24.16 -5.59
N LEU A 102 -11.73 -24.57 -5.84
CA LEU A 102 -11.38 -25.48 -6.96
C LEU A 102 -12.11 -26.82 -6.85
N ALA A 103 -12.19 -27.39 -5.63
CA ALA A 103 -12.91 -28.64 -5.41
C ALA A 103 -14.42 -28.56 -5.68
N LYS A 104 -15.04 -27.37 -5.66
CA LYS A 104 -16.42 -27.19 -6.12
C LYS A 104 -16.54 -27.25 -7.63
N VAL A 105 -15.65 -26.55 -8.33
CA VAL A 105 -15.64 -26.45 -9.80
C VAL A 105 -15.45 -27.84 -10.41
N ASP A 106 -14.52 -28.63 -9.87
CA ASP A 106 -14.20 -29.96 -10.40
C ASP A 106 -15.27 -31.03 -10.13
N LYS A 107 -16.07 -30.90 -9.06
CA LYS A 107 -16.93 -32.01 -8.60
C LYS A 107 -18.29 -32.12 -9.29
N ALA A 108 -18.66 -31.24 -10.23
CA ALA A 108 -19.99 -31.20 -10.87
C ALA A 108 -21.17 -31.27 -9.87
N ARG A 109 -20.90 -30.96 -8.59
CA ARG A 109 -21.90 -30.80 -7.54
C ARG A 109 -22.15 -29.32 -7.52
N ASN A 110 -23.32 -28.85 -7.95
CA ASN A 110 -23.76 -27.46 -7.84
C ASN A 110 -23.90 -27.02 -6.37
N LEU A 111 -22.85 -27.20 -5.55
CA LEU A 111 -22.81 -26.89 -4.14
C LEU A 111 -22.18 -25.51 -3.97
N THR A 112 -22.89 -24.64 -3.27
CA THR A 112 -22.39 -23.31 -2.91
C THR A 112 -21.49 -23.39 -1.66
N LEU A 113 -20.65 -22.37 -1.38
CA LEU A 113 -19.69 -22.44 -0.25
C LEU A 113 -20.38 -22.62 1.09
N ASP A 114 -21.54 -22.01 1.22
CA ASP A 114 -22.42 -22.04 2.39
C ASP A 114 -23.04 -23.42 2.65
N GLN A 115 -23.04 -24.31 1.64
CA GLN A 115 -23.47 -25.70 1.77
C GLN A 115 -22.33 -26.65 2.15
N LEU A 116 -21.09 -26.18 2.10
CA LEU A 116 -19.93 -26.95 2.56
C LEU A 116 -19.72 -26.74 4.06
N LEU A 117 -19.39 -27.83 4.76
CA LEU A 117 -18.93 -27.78 6.14
C LEU A 117 -17.50 -27.20 6.14
N LEU A 118 -17.40 -25.88 6.29
CA LEU A 118 -16.10 -25.21 6.36
C LEU A 118 -15.35 -25.54 7.66
N PRO A 119 -14.02 -25.63 7.61
CA PRO A 119 -13.22 -25.79 8.81
C PRO A 119 -13.34 -24.56 9.73
N SER A 120 -13.02 -24.74 11.01
CA SER A 120 -13.00 -23.64 11.99
C SER A 120 -11.87 -22.62 11.75
N VAL A 121 -10.84 -23.02 10.99
CA VAL A 121 -9.69 -22.22 10.58
C VAL A 121 -9.51 -22.37 9.08
N LEU A 122 -9.38 -21.27 8.34
CA LEU A 122 -9.21 -21.29 6.90
C LEU A 122 -8.13 -20.31 6.46
N PHE A 123 -7.29 -20.72 5.51
CA PHE A 123 -6.26 -19.88 4.92
C PHE A 123 -6.74 -19.26 3.61
N ILE A 124 -6.60 -17.94 3.44
CA ILE A 124 -6.97 -17.19 2.25
C ILE A 124 -5.71 -16.57 1.65
N ASN A 125 -5.29 -17.08 0.50
CA ASN A 125 -4.18 -16.50 -0.25
C ASN A 125 -4.67 -15.44 -1.24
N LEU A 126 -4.52 -14.15 -0.95
CA LEU A 126 -4.87 -13.04 -1.85
C LEU A 126 -3.60 -12.38 -2.44
N GLN A 127 -2.53 -13.13 -2.61
CA GLN A 127 -1.33 -12.66 -3.31
C GLN A 127 -1.56 -12.62 -4.83
N HIS A 128 -0.75 -11.83 -5.54
CA HIS A 128 -0.62 -12.01 -6.98
C HIS A 128 -0.01 -13.38 -7.29
N THR A 129 -0.62 -14.12 -8.22
CA THR A 129 -0.10 -15.40 -8.70
C THR A 129 -0.14 -15.43 -10.21
N LYS A 130 0.87 -16.03 -10.85
CA LYS A 130 0.94 -16.15 -12.32
C LYS A 130 -0.17 -17.02 -12.92
N GLU A 131 -0.73 -17.90 -12.10
CA GLU A 131 -1.71 -18.93 -12.50
C GLU A 131 -3.16 -18.49 -12.32
N ASP A 132 -3.39 -17.23 -11.93
CA ASP A 132 -4.71 -16.59 -11.74
C ASP A 132 -5.82 -17.56 -11.26
N PRO A 133 -5.60 -18.31 -10.16
CA PRO A 133 -6.62 -19.20 -9.65
C PRO A 133 -7.80 -18.33 -9.23
N GLU A 134 -8.94 -18.58 -9.85
CA GLU A 134 -10.17 -17.83 -9.67
C GLU A 134 -10.53 -17.73 -8.18
N MET A 135 -10.45 -16.54 -7.61
CA MET A 135 -10.61 -16.38 -6.15
C MET A 135 -12.03 -16.05 -5.74
N PHE A 136 -12.89 -15.52 -6.62
CA PHE A 136 -14.29 -15.12 -6.30
C PHE A 136 -14.46 -14.44 -4.91
N PHE A 137 -13.42 -13.77 -4.42
CA PHE A 137 -13.38 -13.26 -3.05
C PHE A 137 -14.34 -12.08 -2.92
N HIS A 138 -14.55 -11.32 -4.00
CA HIS A 138 -15.53 -10.24 -4.10
C HIS A 138 -17.00 -10.69 -4.15
N CYS A 139 -17.28 -12.00 -4.07
CA CYS A 139 -18.62 -12.53 -4.26
C CYS A 139 -19.35 -12.83 -2.94
N ASP A 140 -20.57 -12.30 -2.79
CA ASP A 140 -21.37 -12.42 -1.56
C ASP A 140 -21.55 -13.86 -1.09
N HIS A 141 -21.86 -14.79 -2.00
CA HIS A 141 -22.07 -16.19 -1.63
C HIS A 141 -20.83 -16.84 -0.97
N ASN A 142 -19.63 -16.41 -1.36
CA ASN A 142 -18.41 -16.86 -0.71
C ASN A 142 -18.18 -16.11 0.60
N GLN A 143 -18.45 -14.80 0.62
CA GLN A 143 -18.33 -13.99 1.84
C GLN A 143 -19.25 -14.44 2.96
N GLU A 144 -20.50 -14.81 2.65
CA GLU A 144 -21.45 -15.37 3.63
C GLU A 144 -20.95 -16.67 4.27
N ALA A 145 -20.22 -17.48 3.53
CA ALA A 145 -19.60 -18.67 4.10
C ALA A 145 -18.33 -18.35 4.89
N LEU A 146 -17.47 -17.43 4.39
CA LEU A 146 -16.30 -16.96 5.12
C LEU A 146 -16.66 -16.30 6.45
N LYS A 147 -17.78 -15.57 6.53
CA LYS A 147 -18.33 -15.00 7.79
C LYS A 147 -18.61 -16.07 8.86
N LYS A 148 -18.84 -17.34 8.49
CA LYS A 148 -19.11 -18.45 9.43
C LYS A 148 -17.84 -19.07 10.02
N VAL A 149 -16.68 -18.88 9.38
CA VAL A 149 -15.39 -19.43 9.85
C VAL A 149 -14.91 -18.66 11.07
N ASN A 150 -14.42 -19.33 12.13
CA ASN A 150 -13.98 -18.63 13.34
C ASN A 150 -12.67 -17.88 13.15
N VAL A 151 -11.68 -18.51 12.50
CA VAL A 151 -10.36 -17.93 12.27
C VAL A 151 -10.05 -17.92 10.78
N LEU A 152 -9.91 -16.73 10.20
CA LEU A 152 -9.40 -16.56 8.85
C LEU A 152 -7.93 -16.16 8.92
N ILE A 153 -7.04 -16.88 8.24
CA ILE A 153 -5.64 -16.50 8.08
C ILE A 153 -5.51 -15.94 6.67
N VAL A 154 -5.13 -14.67 6.52
CA VAL A 154 -5.01 -14.01 5.22
C VAL A 154 -3.56 -13.66 4.91
N GLN A 155 -3.12 -14.00 3.70
CA GLN A 155 -1.84 -13.57 3.16
C GLN A 155 -2.09 -12.78 1.88
N SER A 156 -1.61 -11.54 1.81
CA SER A 156 -1.78 -10.70 0.61
C SER A 156 -0.66 -9.69 0.46
N ASP A 157 -0.31 -9.40 -0.79
CA ASP A 157 0.57 -8.29 -1.17
C ASP A 157 -0.17 -7.21 -1.98
N GLN A 158 -1.50 -7.26 -1.98
CA GLN A 158 -2.38 -6.39 -2.76
C GLN A 158 -3.13 -5.41 -1.85
N TYR A 159 -3.43 -4.22 -2.37
CA TYR A 159 -4.43 -3.33 -1.77
C TYR A 159 -5.84 -3.74 -2.23
N PHE A 160 -6.41 -4.79 -1.65
CA PHE A 160 -7.68 -5.37 -2.12
C PHE A 160 -8.94 -4.62 -1.65
N VAL A 161 -8.82 -3.39 -1.13
CA VAL A 161 -9.97 -2.56 -0.70
C VAL A 161 -11.00 -2.35 -1.83
N PRO A 162 -10.61 -2.14 -3.10
CA PRO A 162 -11.57 -2.11 -4.19
C PRO A 162 -12.51 -3.32 -4.24
N SER A 163 -12.04 -4.54 -3.95
CA SER A 163 -12.89 -5.73 -3.88
C SER A 163 -13.96 -5.64 -2.80
N LEU A 164 -13.71 -4.91 -1.72
CA LEU A 164 -14.69 -4.68 -0.66
C LEU A 164 -15.82 -3.78 -1.14
N PHE A 165 -15.52 -2.77 -2.00
CA PHE A 165 -16.56 -1.98 -2.67
C PHE A 165 -17.31 -2.76 -3.75
N MET A 166 -16.64 -3.70 -4.42
CA MET A 166 -17.26 -4.57 -5.44
C MET A 166 -18.22 -5.61 -4.83
N THR A 167 -18.07 -5.92 -3.54
CA THR A 167 -18.89 -6.91 -2.84
C THR A 167 -20.21 -6.26 -2.39
N PRO A 168 -21.38 -6.67 -2.92
CA PRO A 168 -22.63 -5.97 -2.63
C PRO A 168 -22.97 -5.92 -1.14
N SER A 169 -22.76 -7.01 -0.40
CA SER A 169 -23.00 -7.06 1.06
C SER A 169 -22.10 -6.14 1.89
N PHE A 170 -20.97 -5.69 1.36
CA PHE A 170 -20.06 -4.74 2.04
C PHE A 170 -20.21 -3.32 1.51
N SER A 171 -20.65 -3.17 0.27
CA SER A 171 -20.68 -1.89 -0.44
C SER A 171 -21.47 -0.81 0.31
N HIS A 172 -22.58 -1.16 0.97
CA HIS A 172 -23.38 -0.22 1.74
C HIS A 172 -22.59 0.40 2.91
N ASP A 173 -21.98 -0.44 3.74
CA ASP A 173 -21.22 0.01 4.91
C ASP A 173 -19.94 0.73 4.49
N MET A 174 -19.27 0.27 3.43
CA MET A 174 -18.11 0.96 2.85
C MET A 174 -18.46 2.38 2.36
N ASN A 175 -19.59 2.52 1.66
CA ASN A 175 -20.06 3.83 1.19
C ASN A 175 -20.42 4.78 2.34
N LYS A 176 -20.90 4.23 3.46
CA LYS A 176 -21.24 5.00 4.67
C LYS A 176 -20.01 5.38 5.48
N MET A 177 -19.03 4.47 5.63
CA MET A 177 -17.79 4.71 6.35
C MET A 177 -16.90 5.73 5.63
N PHE A 178 -16.90 5.70 4.30
CA PHE A 178 -16.04 6.56 3.48
C PHE A 178 -16.88 7.38 2.50
N PRO A 179 -17.37 8.57 2.88
CA PRO A 179 -18.04 9.47 1.96
C PRO A 179 -17.13 9.87 0.78
N GLU A 180 -15.89 10.25 1.09
CA GLU A 180 -14.80 10.52 0.15
C GLU A 180 -14.15 9.18 -0.26
N LYS A 181 -14.43 8.74 -1.49
CA LYS A 181 -13.99 7.43 -2.00
C LYS A 181 -12.51 7.46 -2.34
N ASP A 182 -11.95 8.64 -2.59
CA ASP A 182 -10.54 8.82 -2.91
C ASP A 182 -9.61 8.97 -1.68
N ALA A 183 -10.12 8.73 -0.47
CA ALA A 183 -9.38 8.92 0.79
C ALA A 183 -9.42 7.72 1.77
N VAL A 184 -9.79 6.51 1.31
CA VAL A 184 -9.95 5.34 2.18
C VAL A 184 -8.65 4.95 2.88
N PHE A 185 -7.57 4.73 2.13
CA PHE A 185 -6.25 4.42 2.68
C PHE A 185 -5.66 5.61 3.42
N HIS A 186 -6.00 6.85 3.04
CA HIS A 186 -5.57 8.03 3.79
C HIS A 186 -6.07 7.97 5.24
N HIS A 187 -7.36 7.68 5.45
CA HIS A 187 -7.92 7.56 6.79
C HIS A 187 -7.41 6.33 7.53
N VAL A 188 -7.48 5.15 6.90
CA VAL A 188 -7.12 3.87 7.54
C VAL A 188 -5.63 3.81 7.83
N GLY A 189 -4.80 4.25 6.90
CA GLY A 189 -3.35 4.25 7.05
C GLY A 189 -2.90 5.14 8.20
N ARG A 190 -3.47 6.35 8.33
CA ARG A 190 -3.17 7.28 9.44
C ARG A 190 -3.69 6.80 10.80
N TYR A 191 -4.71 5.94 10.81
CA TYR A 191 -5.22 5.32 12.04
C TYR A 191 -4.36 4.14 12.50
N LEU A 192 -3.86 3.31 11.58
CA LEU A 192 -3.13 2.10 11.93
C LEU A 192 -1.62 2.32 12.10
N PHE A 193 -1.00 3.16 11.27
CA PHE A 193 0.45 3.20 11.14
C PHE A 193 1.05 4.45 11.77
N HIS A 194 1.20 4.38 13.09
CA HIS A 194 1.98 5.35 13.85
C HIS A 194 3.43 4.87 13.98
N PRO A 195 4.43 5.61 13.46
CA PRO A 195 5.83 5.21 13.58
C PRO A 195 6.24 5.07 15.05
N SER A 196 7.12 4.12 15.33
CA SER A 196 7.76 4.01 16.65
C SER A 196 8.60 5.25 16.97
N ASN A 197 8.98 5.42 18.24
CA ASN A 197 9.84 6.53 18.65
C ASN A 197 11.20 6.55 17.91
N GLU A 198 11.74 5.39 17.56
CA GLU A 198 12.99 5.29 16.81
C GLU A 198 12.83 5.85 15.39
N ALA A 199 11.77 5.44 14.68
CA ALA A 199 11.47 5.96 13.35
C ALA A 199 11.07 7.45 13.41
N TRP A 200 10.21 7.82 14.36
CA TRP A 200 9.75 9.19 14.54
C TRP A 200 10.89 10.15 14.87
N GLY A 201 11.85 9.76 15.71
CA GLY A 201 13.01 10.58 16.01
C GLY A 201 13.90 10.85 14.79
N GLN A 202 14.00 9.89 13.85
CA GLN A 202 14.69 10.10 12.58
C GLN A 202 13.90 11.04 11.65
N ILE A 203 12.58 10.82 11.54
CA ILE A 203 11.68 11.66 10.74
C ILE A 203 11.74 13.11 11.22
N SER A 204 11.52 13.36 12.52
CA SER A 204 11.44 14.70 13.09
C SER A 204 12.78 15.44 12.94
N LYS A 205 13.89 14.79 13.29
CA LYS A 205 15.23 15.38 13.17
C LYS A 205 15.55 15.75 11.72
N PHE A 206 15.24 14.88 10.76
CA PHE A 206 15.47 15.15 9.35
C PHE A 206 14.60 16.32 8.87
N TYR A 207 13.31 16.31 9.21
CA TYR A 207 12.37 17.37 8.85
C TYR A 207 12.83 18.72 9.39
N ASP A 208 13.13 18.83 10.68
CA ASP A 208 13.55 20.08 11.33
C ASP A 208 14.86 20.63 10.75
N THR A 209 15.80 19.73 10.41
CA THR A 209 17.12 20.12 9.90
C THR A 209 17.07 20.56 8.44
N TYR A 210 16.32 19.85 7.59
CA TYR A 210 16.44 19.97 6.14
C TYR A 210 15.19 20.54 5.45
N LEU A 211 13.99 20.37 6.03
CA LEU A 211 12.71 20.63 5.35
C LEU A 211 11.88 21.75 5.98
N ALA A 212 12.02 21.99 7.28
CA ALA A 212 11.15 22.91 8.02
C ALA A 212 11.21 24.34 7.49
N LYS A 213 12.40 24.80 7.05
CA LYS A 213 12.62 26.17 6.55
C LYS A 213 12.31 26.40 5.07
N ALA A 214 11.92 25.36 4.35
CA ALA A 214 11.59 25.48 2.93
C ALA A 214 10.21 26.13 2.76
N ASP A 215 10.09 26.97 1.74
CA ASP A 215 8.83 27.57 1.31
C ASP A 215 7.95 26.52 0.59
N GLU A 216 8.58 25.56 -0.09
CA GLU A 216 7.92 24.43 -0.76
C GLU A 216 8.76 23.15 -0.62
N ARG A 217 8.10 22.01 -0.36
CA ARG A 217 8.71 20.69 -0.17
C ARG A 217 8.29 19.76 -1.29
N ILE A 218 9.26 19.18 -1.96
CA ILE A 218 9.05 18.29 -3.12
C ILE A 218 9.57 16.90 -2.78
N GLY A 219 8.69 15.91 -2.79
CA GLY A 219 9.05 14.50 -2.64
C GLY A 219 9.25 13.85 -4.01
N LEU A 220 10.39 13.20 -4.21
CA LEU A 220 10.70 12.42 -5.41
C LEU A 220 10.94 10.97 -5.01
N GLN A 221 9.95 10.12 -5.28
CA GLN A 221 10.01 8.69 -5.03
C GLN A 221 10.39 7.96 -6.32
N ILE A 222 11.60 7.39 -6.34
CA ILE A 222 12.22 6.80 -7.53
C ILE A 222 12.43 5.30 -7.30
N ARG A 223 11.72 4.46 -8.05
CA ARG A 223 11.83 3.01 -8.02
C ARG A 223 12.09 2.45 -9.42
N VAL A 224 13.22 1.76 -9.58
CA VAL A 224 13.59 1.11 -10.84
C VAL A 224 13.43 -0.41 -10.72
N PHE A 225 12.35 -0.98 -11.27
CA PHE A 225 12.03 -2.41 -11.13
C PHE A 225 12.99 -3.33 -11.89
N ARG A 226 13.54 -2.88 -13.01
CA ARG A 226 14.45 -3.64 -13.88
C ARG A 226 15.74 -2.86 -14.13
N PRO A 227 16.60 -2.67 -13.11
CA PRO A 227 17.78 -1.82 -13.22
C PRO A 227 18.77 -2.30 -14.28
N THR A 228 18.82 -3.61 -14.57
CA THR A 228 19.65 -4.17 -15.64
C THR A 228 19.22 -3.75 -17.05
N PHE A 229 17.95 -3.38 -17.24
CA PHE A 229 17.37 -3.03 -18.54
C PHE A 229 16.93 -1.56 -18.62
N THR A 230 17.09 -0.80 -17.54
CA THR A 230 16.62 0.58 -17.44
C THR A 230 17.82 1.47 -17.18
N PRO A 231 18.36 2.15 -18.20
CA PRO A 231 19.51 3.04 -18.02
C PRO A 231 19.20 4.11 -16.98
N GLN A 232 20.13 4.33 -16.05
CA GLN A 232 19.97 5.34 -15.01
C GLN A 232 19.70 6.74 -15.59
N GLN A 233 20.41 7.10 -16.67
CA GLN A 233 20.22 8.38 -17.35
C GLN A 233 18.80 8.53 -17.92
N ALA A 234 18.21 7.47 -18.48
CA ALA A 234 16.85 7.53 -19.00
C ALA A 234 15.81 7.81 -17.89
N VAL A 235 16.02 7.27 -16.68
CA VAL A 235 15.18 7.58 -15.52
C VAL A 235 15.38 9.02 -15.04
N MET A 236 16.63 9.51 -15.05
CA MET A 236 16.93 10.93 -14.74
C MET A 236 16.27 11.88 -15.74
N ASP A 237 16.37 11.60 -17.04
CA ASP A 237 15.79 12.42 -18.11
C ASP A 237 14.26 12.46 -18.00
N LEU A 238 13.64 11.30 -17.72
CA LEU A 238 12.20 11.19 -17.47
C LEU A 238 11.77 12.03 -16.27
N LEU A 239 12.50 11.92 -15.15
CA LEU A 239 12.24 12.66 -13.93
C LEU A 239 12.35 14.18 -14.17
N LEU A 240 13.42 14.62 -14.80
CA LEU A 240 13.65 16.04 -15.09
C LEU A 240 12.58 16.56 -16.05
N SER A 241 12.27 15.83 -17.11
CA SER A 241 11.23 16.21 -18.07
C SER A 241 9.85 16.31 -17.41
N CYS A 242 9.51 15.38 -16.50
CA CYS A 242 8.29 15.48 -15.71
C CYS A 242 8.29 16.73 -14.81
N ALA A 243 9.38 16.93 -14.07
CA ALA A 243 9.44 17.98 -13.06
C ALA A 243 9.44 19.39 -13.67
N THR A 244 10.16 19.61 -14.79
CA THR A 244 10.23 20.92 -15.45
C THR A 244 8.95 21.21 -16.23
N SER A 245 8.43 20.25 -17.00
CA SER A 245 7.19 20.43 -17.79
C SER A 245 5.98 20.76 -16.92
N ASN A 246 5.95 20.25 -15.69
CA ASN A 246 4.88 20.50 -14.73
C ASN A 246 5.22 21.56 -13.67
N LYS A 247 6.32 22.31 -13.87
CA LYS A 247 6.76 23.42 -12.99
C LYS A 247 6.97 23.01 -11.53
N ILE A 248 7.26 21.73 -11.29
CA ILE A 248 7.63 21.20 -9.97
C ILE A 248 9.04 21.71 -9.63
N LEU A 249 9.97 21.56 -10.58
CA LEU A 249 11.34 22.03 -10.47
C LEU A 249 11.70 22.97 -11.62
N PRO A 250 12.49 24.03 -11.36
CA PRO A 250 12.91 24.95 -12.41
C PRO A 250 14.05 24.37 -13.25
N GLU A 251 14.15 24.85 -14.48
CA GLU A 251 15.33 24.60 -15.33
C GLU A 251 16.56 25.37 -14.82
N VAL A 252 17.74 24.84 -15.13
CA VAL A 252 19.02 25.49 -14.85
C VAL A 252 19.48 26.26 -16.07
N ASP A 253 19.95 27.49 -15.87
CA ASP A 253 20.50 28.32 -16.95
C ASP A 253 21.86 27.78 -17.39
N THR A 254 21.85 26.99 -18.46
CA THR A 254 23.07 26.41 -19.05
C THR A 254 23.84 27.41 -19.93
N GLN A 255 23.22 28.52 -20.34
CA GLN A 255 23.84 29.54 -21.19
C GLN A 255 24.61 30.59 -20.37
N ASN A 256 24.28 30.75 -19.09
CA ASN A 256 24.98 31.65 -18.18
C ASN A 256 25.30 30.99 -16.82
N PRO A 257 26.24 30.04 -16.78
CA PRO A 257 26.56 29.26 -15.57
C PRO A 257 27.10 30.12 -14.41
N ALA A 258 27.75 31.24 -14.73
CA ALA A 258 28.34 32.16 -13.76
C ALA A 258 27.33 33.20 -13.23
N GLY A 259 26.08 33.21 -13.72
CA GLY A 259 25.07 34.19 -13.32
C GLY A 259 25.42 35.64 -13.68
N THR A 260 26.38 35.86 -14.58
CA THR A 260 26.95 37.19 -14.88
C THR A 260 25.98 38.06 -15.68
N THR A 261 25.14 37.46 -16.52
CA THR A 261 24.01 38.10 -17.22
C THR A 261 22.68 37.51 -16.78
N ALA A 262 22.39 37.49 -15.48
CA ALA A 262 21.08 37.01 -15.01
C ALA A 262 19.96 37.86 -15.64
N SER A 263 19.06 37.21 -16.39
CA SER A 263 17.84 37.84 -16.89
C SER A 263 17.11 38.54 -15.74
N LYS A 264 16.72 39.80 -15.93
CA LYS A 264 16.04 40.64 -14.91
C LYS A 264 14.73 40.02 -14.36
N VAL A 265 14.23 38.95 -14.99
CA VAL A 265 12.92 38.35 -14.78
C VAL A 265 12.82 37.48 -13.52
N GLY A 266 13.94 37.02 -12.92
CA GLY A 266 13.93 36.16 -11.72
C GLY A 266 14.70 36.68 -10.51
N ARG A 267 15.30 37.88 -10.58
CA ARG A 267 16.32 38.35 -9.63
C ARG A 267 15.85 38.54 -8.18
N ASN A 268 14.54 38.65 -7.97
CA ASN A 268 13.92 38.89 -6.66
C ASN A 268 13.15 37.66 -6.13
N ASN A 269 13.09 36.57 -6.89
CA ASN A 269 12.46 35.35 -6.42
C ASN A 269 13.51 34.53 -5.67
N HIS A 270 13.31 34.36 -4.35
CA HIS A 270 14.21 33.59 -3.49
C HIS A 270 13.50 32.42 -2.79
N THR A 271 12.36 31.98 -3.34
CA THR A 271 11.61 30.83 -2.83
C THR A 271 12.56 29.63 -2.70
N LEU A 272 12.67 29.12 -1.49
CA LEU A 272 13.48 27.96 -1.15
C LEU A 272 12.65 26.70 -1.31
N LYS A 273 12.98 25.87 -2.30
CA LYS A 273 12.42 24.52 -2.43
C LYS A 273 13.37 23.48 -1.86
N ALA A 274 12.88 22.67 -0.92
CA ALA A 274 13.58 21.50 -0.44
C ALA A 274 13.07 20.25 -1.16
N VAL A 275 13.97 19.49 -1.75
CA VAL A 275 13.68 18.27 -2.50
C VAL A 275 14.15 17.08 -1.69
N VAL A 276 13.24 16.17 -1.35
CA VAL A 276 13.54 14.87 -0.73
C VAL A 276 13.50 13.80 -1.79
N VAL A 277 14.62 13.11 -1.98
CA VAL A 277 14.75 11.99 -2.91
C VAL A 277 14.76 10.69 -2.12
N ALA A 278 13.82 9.79 -2.42
CA ALA A 278 13.79 8.44 -1.89
C ALA A 278 14.05 7.45 -3.04
N SER A 279 15.22 6.82 -3.02
CA SER A 279 15.64 5.81 -3.99
C SER A 279 16.64 4.85 -3.35
N LEU A 280 16.69 3.61 -3.85
CA LEU A 280 17.79 2.69 -3.51
C LEU A 280 19.14 3.24 -3.97
N TYR A 281 19.14 3.98 -5.07
CA TYR A 281 20.33 4.42 -5.79
C TYR A 281 20.66 5.88 -5.42
N PRO A 282 21.85 6.17 -4.85
CA PRO A 282 22.23 7.52 -4.45
C PRO A 282 22.33 8.49 -5.63
N GLU A 283 22.65 7.98 -6.81
CA GLU A 283 23.02 8.77 -7.98
C GLU A 283 21.89 9.70 -8.44
N TYR A 284 20.62 9.35 -8.17
CA TYR A 284 19.48 10.22 -8.48
C TYR A 284 19.52 11.52 -7.65
N GLY A 285 19.72 11.42 -6.34
CA GLY A 285 19.83 12.59 -5.47
C GLY A 285 21.13 13.36 -5.72
N GLU A 286 22.23 12.66 -5.96
CA GLU A 286 23.54 13.27 -6.23
C GLU A 286 23.57 14.05 -7.55
N ASN A 287 23.00 13.49 -8.62
CA ASN A 287 22.93 14.15 -9.92
C ASN A 287 22.05 15.40 -9.84
N LEU A 288 20.89 15.32 -9.20
CA LEU A 288 19.99 16.46 -9.04
C LEU A 288 20.63 17.56 -8.18
N ARG A 289 21.31 17.19 -7.10
CA ARG A 289 22.08 18.11 -6.26
C ARG A 289 23.20 18.80 -7.04
N SER A 290 23.98 18.01 -7.80
CA SER A 290 25.07 18.51 -8.63
C SER A 290 24.58 19.49 -9.70
N MET A 291 23.44 19.20 -10.32
CA MET A 291 22.82 20.04 -11.34
C MET A 291 22.47 21.43 -10.80
N TYR A 292 21.77 21.51 -9.66
CA TYR A 292 21.37 22.80 -9.06
C TYR A 292 22.52 23.55 -8.36
N LEU A 293 23.63 22.88 -8.04
CA LEU A 293 24.84 23.53 -7.54
C LEU A 293 25.70 24.17 -8.65
N LYS A 294 25.63 23.65 -9.88
CA LYS A 294 26.49 24.08 -10.99
C LYS A 294 26.04 25.35 -11.70
N GLY A 295 24.77 25.73 -11.60
CA GLY A 295 24.24 26.91 -12.28
C GLY A 295 22.99 27.46 -11.62
N PRO A 296 22.68 28.75 -11.83
CA PRO A 296 21.47 29.35 -11.29
C PRO A 296 20.23 28.79 -11.97
N THR A 297 19.10 28.80 -11.26
CA THR A 297 17.79 28.49 -11.85
C THR A 297 17.33 29.65 -12.70
N ILE A 298 16.61 29.36 -13.79
CA ILE A 298 16.06 30.41 -14.67
C ILE A 298 15.01 31.29 -13.96
N THR A 299 14.39 30.74 -12.91
CA THR A 299 13.32 31.39 -12.13
C THR A 299 13.84 32.18 -10.93
N GLY A 300 15.11 32.01 -10.54
CA GLY A 300 15.69 32.55 -9.30
C GLY A 300 15.46 31.70 -8.05
N GLU A 301 14.59 30.70 -8.10
CA GLU A 301 14.27 29.79 -6.99
C GLU A 301 15.51 29.04 -6.50
N VAL A 302 15.65 28.88 -5.18
CA VAL A 302 16.78 28.18 -4.56
C VAL A 302 16.39 26.73 -4.31
N ILE A 303 17.10 25.79 -4.93
CA ILE A 303 16.81 24.36 -4.80
C ILE A 303 17.84 23.68 -3.89
N ARG A 304 17.37 22.97 -2.86
CA ARG A 304 18.22 22.12 -2.01
C ARG A 304 17.75 20.69 -2.06
N VAL A 305 18.65 19.78 -2.44
CA VAL A 305 18.33 18.37 -2.63
C VAL A 305 18.92 17.53 -1.49
N TYR A 306 18.08 16.68 -0.91
CA TYR A 306 18.41 15.80 0.19
C TYR A 306 17.95 14.37 -0.11
N GLN A 307 18.78 13.39 0.20
CA GLN A 307 18.45 11.97 0.10
C GLN A 307 18.74 11.33 1.48
N PRO A 308 17.71 10.99 2.28
CA PRO A 308 17.93 10.49 3.64
C PRO A 308 18.63 9.13 3.67
N SER A 309 18.30 8.25 2.73
CA SER A 309 18.85 6.89 2.64
C SER A 309 19.19 6.49 1.20
N HIS A 310 20.15 5.57 1.05
CA HIS A 310 20.57 5.01 -0.25
C HIS A 310 21.14 3.59 -0.07
N GLU A 311 20.26 2.60 0.11
CA GLU A 311 20.66 1.23 0.49
C GLU A 311 21.25 0.37 -0.65
N GLU A 312 21.25 0.87 -1.90
CA GLU A 312 21.68 0.23 -3.17
C GLU A 312 20.92 -1.05 -3.56
N LYS A 313 20.44 -1.81 -2.58
CA LYS A 313 19.71 -3.07 -2.72
C LYS A 313 18.56 -3.12 -1.73
N GLN A 314 17.45 -3.67 -2.19
CA GLN A 314 16.34 -4.03 -1.32
C GLN A 314 16.74 -5.22 -0.44
N LYS A 315 16.63 -5.07 0.88
CA LYS A 315 16.94 -6.13 1.86
C LYS A 315 15.66 -6.65 2.47
N PHE A 316 15.30 -7.89 2.15
CA PHE A 316 14.13 -8.55 2.74
C PHE A 316 14.48 -9.10 4.11
N LYS A 317 13.52 -9.09 5.04
CA LYS A 317 13.70 -9.59 6.41
C LYS A 317 14.75 -8.83 7.24
N ASP A 318 14.95 -7.55 6.94
CA ASP A 318 15.89 -6.66 7.64
C ASP A 318 15.12 -5.52 8.30
N ASN A 319 15.18 -5.45 9.63
CA ASN A 319 14.45 -4.47 10.42
C ASN A 319 15.02 -3.04 10.25
N VAL A 320 16.34 -2.90 10.22
CA VAL A 320 17.00 -1.59 10.05
C VAL A 320 16.67 -1.03 8.67
N HIS A 321 16.66 -1.89 7.65
CA HIS A 321 16.20 -1.54 6.31
C HIS A 321 14.74 -1.06 6.31
N ASN A 322 13.84 -1.77 7.01
CA ASN A 322 12.44 -1.39 7.09
C ASN A 322 12.21 -0.08 7.87
N ILE A 323 12.99 0.22 8.92
CA ILE A 323 12.93 1.51 9.63
C ILE A 323 13.28 2.64 8.67
N LYS A 324 14.39 2.52 7.92
CA LYS A 324 14.78 3.52 6.92
C LYS A 324 13.72 3.71 5.83
N ALA A 325 13.16 2.61 5.33
CA ALA A 325 12.08 2.65 4.35
C ALA A 325 10.82 3.36 4.90
N LEU A 326 10.45 3.11 6.16
CA LEU A 326 9.34 3.80 6.83
C LEU A 326 9.63 5.30 7.00
N VAL A 327 10.84 5.67 7.41
CA VAL A 327 11.28 7.07 7.53
C VAL A 327 11.15 7.79 6.19
N ASP A 328 11.65 7.20 5.12
CA ASP A 328 11.57 7.79 3.77
C ASP A 328 10.10 7.94 3.30
N MET A 329 9.25 6.91 3.49
CA MET A 329 7.82 7.00 3.17
C MET A 329 7.12 8.13 3.94
N TYR A 330 7.43 8.29 5.23
CA TYR A 330 6.87 9.36 6.05
C TYR A 330 7.38 10.73 5.61
N LEU A 331 8.67 10.91 5.35
CA LEU A 331 9.24 12.18 4.88
C LEU A 331 8.64 12.62 3.54
N LEU A 332 8.44 11.70 2.60
CA LEU A 332 7.74 11.97 1.35
C LEU A 332 6.29 12.41 1.58
N SER A 333 5.60 11.81 2.55
CA SER A 333 4.21 12.17 2.87
C SER A 333 4.04 13.57 3.46
N LEU A 334 5.13 14.17 3.97
CA LEU A 334 5.18 15.52 4.52
C LEU A 334 5.53 16.59 3.47
N CYS A 335 5.64 16.22 2.19
CA CYS A 335 5.92 17.13 1.09
C CYS A 335 4.64 17.76 0.54
N ASP A 336 4.75 18.95 -0.05
CA ASP A 336 3.64 19.69 -0.66
C ASP A 336 3.32 19.15 -2.07
N VAL A 337 4.35 18.72 -2.79
CA VAL A 337 4.26 18.07 -4.11
C VAL A 337 4.97 16.74 -4.08
N LEU A 338 4.37 15.70 -4.67
CA LEU A 338 4.93 14.37 -4.72
C LEU A 338 5.01 13.85 -6.16
N VAL A 339 6.16 13.30 -6.53
CA VAL A 339 6.39 12.53 -7.76
C VAL A 339 6.65 11.08 -7.35
N THR A 340 5.93 10.13 -7.95
CA THR A 340 6.06 8.69 -7.66
C THR A 340 6.40 7.88 -8.89
N SER A 341 6.99 6.71 -8.70
CA SER A 341 7.25 5.75 -9.78
C SER A 341 6.09 4.79 -9.96
N SER A 342 5.67 4.55 -11.21
CA SER A 342 4.66 3.54 -11.57
C SER A 342 4.87 2.21 -10.84
N LEU A 343 3.79 1.58 -10.38
CA LEU A 343 3.75 0.28 -9.67
C LEU A 343 4.35 0.27 -8.27
N SER A 344 4.91 1.38 -7.79
CA SER A 344 5.59 1.40 -6.50
C SER A 344 4.63 1.55 -5.34
N THR A 345 4.37 0.45 -4.62
CA THR A 345 3.58 0.48 -3.39
C THR A 345 4.21 1.33 -2.28
N PHE A 346 5.52 1.54 -2.31
CA PHE A 346 6.21 2.53 -1.48
C PHE A 346 5.69 3.96 -1.73
N GLY A 347 5.50 4.32 -3.01
CA GLY A 347 4.89 5.58 -3.42
C GLY A 347 3.43 5.67 -2.98
N TYR A 348 2.66 4.58 -3.12
CA TYR A 348 1.26 4.54 -2.66
C TYR A 348 1.10 4.78 -1.16
N VAL A 349 2.01 4.24 -0.34
CA VAL A 349 1.99 4.51 1.10
C VAL A 349 2.25 5.99 1.38
N ALA A 350 3.31 6.55 0.79
CA ALA A 350 3.67 7.95 1.00
C ALA A 350 2.56 8.92 0.56
N GLN A 351 2.02 8.72 -0.65
CA GLN A 351 0.96 9.58 -1.19
C GLN A 351 -0.33 9.45 -0.35
N GLY A 352 -0.64 8.24 0.11
CA GLY A 352 -1.81 7.96 0.93
C GLY A 352 -1.73 8.63 2.30
N PHE A 353 -0.60 8.53 2.98
CA PHE A 353 -0.38 9.19 4.27
C PHE A 353 -0.53 10.71 4.17
N GLY A 354 0.02 11.30 3.11
CA GLY A 354 -0.06 12.75 2.87
C GLY A 354 -1.39 13.22 2.29
N GLY A 355 -2.26 12.32 1.83
CA GLY A 355 -3.45 12.69 1.05
C GLY A 355 -3.09 13.37 -0.28
N LEU A 356 -1.93 13.03 -0.84
CA LEU A 356 -1.35 13.69 -2.00
C LEU A 356 -1.76 12.99 -3.29
N LYS A 357 -2.28 13.74 -4.27
CA LYS A 357 -2.43 13.27 -5.65
C LYS A 357 -1.07 13.43 -6.34
N PRO A 358 -0.28 12.37 -6.58
CA PRO A 358 1.08 12.51 -7.09
C PRO A 358 1.14 12.81 -8.59
N TRP A 359 2.33 13.19 -9.06
CA TRP A 359 2.73 13.06 -10.46
C TRP A 359 3.40 11.70 -10.65
N LEU A 360 2.84 10.87 -11.53
CA LEU A 360 3.24 9.48 -11.73
C LEU A 360 4.20 9.38 -12.90
N LEU A 361 5.46 9.08 -12.62
CA LEU A 361 6.47 8.75 -13.64
C LEU A 361 6.10 7.42 -14.29
N TYR A 362 6.02 7.42 -15.62
CA TYR A 362 5.77 6.19 -16.36
C TYR A 362 6.91 5.18 -16.18
N GLY A 363 6.52 3.92 -16.06
CA GLY A 363 7.48 2.83 -16.15
C GLY A 363 8.16 2.83 -17.51
N LEU A 364 9.49 2.95 -17.53
CA LEU A 364 10.29 2.75 -18.74
C LEU A 364 10.29 1.25 -19.08
N VAL A 365 9.38 0.84 -19.96
CA VAL A 365 9.38 -0.51 -20.53
C VAL A 365 9.99 -0.40 -21.92
N SER A 366 11.28 -0.72 -22.03
CA SER A 366 12.07 -0.61 -23.28
C SER A 366 12.26 0.84 -23.79
N ASN A 367 12.90 1.02 -24.95
CA ASN A 367 13.21 2.33 -25.56
C ASN A 367 11.97 3.06 -26.13
N GLU A 368 10.75 2.72 -25.71
CA GLU A 368 9.53 3.32 -26.24
C GLU A 368 9.24 4.66 -25.55
N THR A 369 9.31 5.74 -26.33
CA THR A 369 9.16 7.13 -25.91
C THR A 369 7.75 7.69 -26.13
N HIS A 370 6.73 6.81 -26.26
CA HIS A 370 5.38 7.22 -26.65
C HIS A 370 4.52 7.83 -25.53
N PHE A 371 5.01 7.84 -24.28
CA PHE A 371 4.25 8.36 -23.14
C PHE A 371 4.77 9.73 -22.70
N PRO A 372 3.90 10.65 -22.23
CA PRO A 372 4.36 11.86 -21.59
C PRO A 372 5.24 11.49 -20.37
N PRO A 373 6.18 12.35 -19.95
CA PRO A 373 7.13 11.98 -18.88
C PRO A 373 6.48 11.54 -17.57
N CYS A 374 5.34 12.16 -17.24
CA CYS A 374 4.47 11.76 -16.14
C CYS A 374 3.05 12.27 -16.36
N LEU A 375 2.10 11.73 -15.59
CA LEU A 375 0.74 12.26 -15.49
C LEU A 375 0.37 12.54 -14.06
N ARG A 376 -0.50 13.53 -13.83
CA ARG A 376 -1.14 13.69 -12.53
C ARG A 376 -2.04 12.48 -12.27
N ASP A 377 -1.89 11.83 -11.14
CA ASP A 377 -2.73 10.69 -10.76
C ASP A 377 -4.17 11.14 -10.43
N LEU A 378 -5.11 10.21 -10.46
CA LEU A 378 -6.53 10.44 -10.22
C LEU A 378 -6.80 10.79 -8.75
N SER A 379 -6.19 10.03 -7.85
CA SER A 379 -6.46 10.04 -6.41
C SER A 379 -5.23 9.65 -5.59
N PRO A 380 -5.18 9.99 -4.29
CA PRO A 380 -4.17 9.47 -3.37
C PRO A 380 -4.27 7.97 -3.11
N GLU A 381 -5.36 7.31 -3.49
CA GLU A 381 -5.57 5.88 -3.23
C GLU A 381 -4.46 4.99 -3.83
N PRO A 382 -4.08 3.88 -3.18
CA PRO A 382 -3.24 2.86 -3.79
C PRO A 382 -3.93 2.17 -4.97
N CYS A 383 -3.14 1.69 -5.93
CA CYS A 383 -3.65 0.80 -6.97
C CYS A 383 -3.79 -0.63 -6.44
N TYR A 384 -4.94 -1.27 -6.67
CA TYR A 384 -5.07 -2.71 -6.61
C TYR A 384 -4.59 -3.29 -7.94
N HIS A 385 -3.37 -3.84 -7.98
CA HIS A 385 -2.76 -4.29 -9.24
C HIS A 385 -3.49 -5.48 -9.85
N PHE A 386 -3.87 -6.47 -9.05
CA PHE A 386 -4.50 -7.71 -9.57
C PHE A 386 -5.93 -7.86 -9.06
N PRO A 387 -6.88 -7.01 -9.52
CA PRO A 387 -8.28 -7.13 -9.15
C PRO A 387 -8.97 -8.26 -9.92
N PRO A 388 -10.12 -8.75 -9.42
CA PRO A 388 -10.92 -9.74 -10.14
C PRO A 388 -11.33 -9.22 -11.52
N GLN A 389 -11.29 -10.10 -12.51
CA GLN A 389 -11.62 -9.81 -13.92
C GLN A 389 -12.90 -10.53 -14.40
N HIS A 390 -13.75 -10.94 -13.45
CA HIS A 390 -14.89 -11.80 -13.74
C HIS A 390 -16.08 -11.50 -12.81
N GLN A 391 -17.26 -11.78 -13.34
CA GLN A 391 -18.49 -11.80 -12.57
C GLN A 391 -18.52 -13.01 -11.61
N CYS A 392 -19.40 -12.96 -10.62
CA CYS A 392 -19.57 -14.03 -9.64
C CYS A 392 -20.20 -15.32 -10.19
N ASN A 393 -20.63 -15.32 -11.46
CA ASN A 393 -21.07 -16.50 -12.20
C ASN A 393 -19.94 -17.15 -13.03
N GLY A 394 -18.70 -16.63 -12.93
CA GLY A 394 -17.53 -17.11 -13.67
C GLY A 394 -17.36 -16.50 -15.06
N ASN A 395 -18.29 -15.66 -15.51
CA ASN A 395 -18.15 -14.99 -16.80
C ASN A 395 -17.07 -13.90 -16.70
N SER A 396 -15.98 -14.10 -17.44
CA SER A 396 -14.94 -13.09 -17.62
C SER A 396 -15.52 -11.85 -18.28
N LYS A 397 -15.11 -10.67 -17.79
CA LYS A 397 -15.43 -9.39 -18.41
C LYS A 397 -14.17 -8.54 -18.35
N GLU A 398 -13.66 -8.15 -19.50
CA GLU A 398 -12.55 -7.21 -19.58
C GLU A 398 -12.94 -5.91 -18.85
N HIS A 399 -12.03 -5.37 -18.04
CA HIS A 399 -12.29 -4.19 -17.21
C HIS A 399 -13.49 -4.34 -16.26
N PHE A 400 -13.76 -5.58 -15.79
CA PHE A 400 -14.85 -5.87 -14.85
C PHE A 400 -14.82 -4.95 -13.63
N ALA A 401 -13.67 -4.85 -12.97
CA ALA A 401 -13.52 -4.06 -11.77
C ALA A 401 -13.77 -2.56 -12.00
N ALA A 402 -13.42 -2.03 -13.18
CA ALA A 402 -13.70 -0.64 -13.56
C ALA A 402 -15.19 -0.37 -13.88
N SER A 403 -16.03 -1.41 -13.93
CA SER A 403 -17.48 -1.25 -14.13
C SER A 403 -18.24 -0.83 -12.86
N PHE A 404 -17.56 -0.72 -11.72
CA PHE A 404 -18.16 -0.36 -10.44
C PHE A 404 -18.12 1.16 -10.21
N PRO A 405 -19.13 1.75 -9.55
CA PRO A 405 -19.12 3.17 -9.22
C PRO A 405 -17.86 3.55 -8.45
N HIS A 406 -17.29 4.71 -8.77
CA HIS A 406 -16.08 5.25 -8.12
C HIS A 406 -14.82 4.41 -8.31
N MET A 407 -14.85 3.42 -9.20
CA MET A 407 -13.70 2.59 -9.56
C MET A 407 -13.11 3.04 -10.89
N PHE A 408 -11.80 3.23 -10.92
CA PHE A 408 -11.09 3.71 -12.10
C PHE A 408 -9.86 2.87 -12.35
N GLU A 409 -9.46 2.79 -13.62
CA GLU A 409 -8.20 2.14 -13.99
C GLU A 409 -7.00 2.90 -13.43
N CYS A 410 -6.01 2.14 -12.97
CA CYS A 410 -4.76 2.74 -12.52
C CYS A 410 -3.95 3.23 -13.73
N LYS A 411 -3.43 4.46 -13.63
CA LYS A 411 -2.58 5.04 -14.68
C LYS A 411 -1.23 4.33 -14.82
N ASP A 412 -0.77 3.62 -13.80
CA ASP A 412 0.50 2.90 -13.78
C ASP A 412 0.38 1.38 -13.96
N TYR A 413 -0.84 0.82 -13.98
CA TYR A 413 -1.04 -0.60 -14.30
C TYR A 413 -2.37 -0.81 -15.01
N TYR A 414 -2.29 -1.22 -16.28
CA TYR A 414 -3.45 -1.30 -17.17
C TYR A 414 -4.56 -2.27 -16.72
N ARG A 415 -4.25 -3.28 -15.90
CA ARG A 415 -5.27 -4.18 -15.31
C ARG A 415 -5.72 -3.76 -13.92
N GLY A 416 -5.01 -2.81 -13.32
CA GLY A 416 -5.23 -2.41 -11.95
C GLY A 416 -6.40 -1.46 -11.83
N VAL A 417 -7.01 -1.44 -10.65
CA VAL A 417 -8.06 -0.47 -10.32
C VAL A 417 -7.76 0.26 -9.02
N LYS A 418 -8.26 1.48 -8.91
CA LYS A 418 -8.22 2.27 -7.70
C LYS A 418 -9.51 3.05 -7.52
N LEU A 419 -9.76 3.49 -6.28
CA LEU A 419 -10.90 4.33 -5.97
C LEU A 419 -10.62 5.80 -6.32
N GLY A 420 -11.67 6.53 -6.71
CA GLY A 420 -11.61 7.95 -7.02
C GLY A 420 -12.94 8.66 -6.76
N ASP A 421 -12.87 9.98 -6.57
CA ASP A 421 -14.06 10.81 -6.37
C ASP A 421 -14.58 11.27 -7.73
N GLY A 422 -15.72 10.71 -8.12
CA GLY A 422 -16.37 10.90 -9.42
C GLY A 422 -17.19 9.67 -9.81
N VAL A 423 -18.22 9.85 -10.65
CA VAL A 423 -18.98 8.74 -11.24
C VAL A 423 -18.40 8.47 -12.61
N VAL A 424 -18.08 7.20 -12.91
CA VAL A 424 -17.72 6.78 -14.27
C VAL A 424 -18.97 6.95 -15.13
N HIS A 425 -18.92 7.85 -16.13
CA HIS A 425 -20.01 8.09 -17.06
C HIS A 425 -20.03 7.06 -18.19
#